data_AF-A0A7S3I887-F1
#
_entry.id   AF-A0A7S3I887-F1
#
_cell.length_a   1.000
_cell.length_b   1.000
_cell.length_c   1.000
_cell.angle_alpha   90.00
_cell.angle_beta   90.00
_cell.angle_gamma   90.00
#
_symmetry.space_group_name_H-M   'P 1'
#
loop_
_entity.id
_entity.type
_entity.pdbx_description
1 polymer ?
#
loop_
_entity_poly.entity_id
_entity_poly.type
_entity_poly.pdbx_seq_one_letter_code
_entity_poly.pdbx_strand_id
1 'polypeptide(L)'
;MKVLLEKELVDALDIQLVRSIFLLLGSLSMARLLNVPLYIAPQDKDYVATRATIGIVGFVLRTSAIARLPLTVNNSISSTNPIWAALLGWVFLREQISCGETLALILSFCAVLCVTFATVGSGRDELKND
;
A
#
# COMPACT_ATOMS: atom_id res chain seq x y z
N MET A 1 12.08 23.99 -9.56
CA MET A 1 11.96 22.74 -8.76
C MET A 1 10.59 22.62 -8.07
N LYS A 2 10.12 23.60 -7.28
CA LYS A 2 8.76 23.57 -6.67
C LYS A 2 7.61 23.33 -7.67
N VAL A 3 7.65 23.97 -8.83
CA VAL A 3 6.60 23.86 -9.87
C VAL A 3 6.53 22.45 -10.51
N LEU A 4 7.64 21.73 -10.60
CA LEU A 4 7.65 20.35 -11.10
C LEU A 4 7.05 19.40 -10.06
N LEU A 5 7.38 19.63 -8.79
CA LEU A 5 6.89 18.85 -7.65
C LEU A 5 5.37 19.06 -7.47
N GLU A 6 4.86 20.28 -7.61
CA GLU A 6 3.41 20.55 -7.59
C GLU A 6 2.68 19.87 -8.76
N LYS A 7 3.26 19.86 -9.97
CA LYS A 7 2.67 19.16 -11.12
C LYS A 7 2.57 17.65 -10.91
N GLU A 8 3.64 17.00 -10.45
CA GLU A 8 3.61 15.56 -10.16
C GLU A 8 2.62 15.19 -9.04
N LEU A 9 2.46 16.06 -8.04
CA LEU A 9 1.50 15.85 -6.95
C LEU A 9 0.05 15.94 -7.45
N VAL A 10 -0.22 16.90 -8.33
CA VAL A 10 -1.55 17.07 -8.97
C VAL A 10 -1.85 15.89 -9.89
N ASP A 11 -0.87 15.45 -10.69
CA ASP A 11 -1.03 14.30 -11.60
C ASP A 11 -1.27 12.99 -10.82
N ALA A 12 -0.52 12.76 -9.75
CA ALA A 12 -0.70 11.58 -8.89
C ALA A 12 -2.07 11.57 -8.18
N LEU A 13 -2.57 12.74 -7.79
CA LEU A 13 -3.90 12.89 -7.20
C LEU A 13 -4.99 12.60 -8.24
N ASP A 14 -4.86 13.13 -9.46
CA ASP A 14 -5.81 12.92 -10.55
C ASP A 14 -5.92 11.45 -10.95
N ILE A 15 -4.78 10.80 -11.21
CA ILE A 15 -4.70 9.36 -11.51
C ILE A 15 -5.38 8.52 -10.41
N GLN A 16 -5.20 8.90 -9.14
CA GLN A 16 -5.82 8.19 -8.03
C GLN A 16 -7.34 8.41 -7.95
N LEU A 17 -7.80 9.65 -8.15
CA LEU A 17 -9.24 9.95 -8.15
C LEU A 17 -9.93 9.17 -9.27
N VAL A 18 -9.35 9.16 -10.47
CA VAL A 18 -9.81 8.37 -11.60
C VAL A 18 -9.88 6.88 -11.21
N ARG A 19 -8.78 6.32 -10.67
CA ARG A 19 -8.74 4.92 -10.23
C ARG A 19 -9.82 4.59 -9.19
N SER A 20 -10.07 5.51 -8.25
CA SER A 20 -11.04 5.30 -7.16
C SER A 20 -12.47 5.30 -7.68
N ILE A 21 -12.79 6.17 -8.65
CA ILE A 21 -14.08 6.19 -9.34
C ILE A 21 -14.27 4.88 -10.12
N PHE A 22 -13.25 4.42 -10.87
CA PHE A 22 -13.32 3.14 -11.59
C PHE A 22 -13.51 1.94 -10.65
N LEU A 23 -12.81 1.92 -9.51
CA LEU A 23 -12.97 0.87 -8.51
C LEU A 23 -14.33 0.91 -7.84
N LEU A 24 -14.90 2.09 -7.61
CA LEU A 24 -16.25 2.26 -7.06
C LEU A 24 -17.29 1.73 -8.04
N LEU A 25 -17.18 2.11 -9.31
CA LEU A 25 -18.06 1.63 -10.38
C LEU A 25 -17.94 0.11 -10.55
N GLY A 26 -16.72 -0.41 -10.58
CA GLY A 26 -16.44 -1.85 -10.65
C GLY A 26 -16.96 -2.62 -9.45
N SER A 27 -16.72 -2.12 -8.24
CA SER A 27 -17.24 -2.71 -7.00
C SER A 27 -18.77 -2.70 -6.96
N LEU A 28 -19.41 -1.61 -7.41
CA LEU A 28 -20.86 -1.50 -7.47
C LEU A 28 -21.45 -2.46 -8.50
N SER A 29 -20.87 -2.54 -9.69
CA SER A 29 -21.31 -3.46 -10.74
C SER A 29 -21.10 -4.92 -10.35
N MET A 30 -20.00 -5.25 -9.67
CA MET A 30 -19.76 -6.60 -9.14
C MET A 30 -20.71 -6.95 -7.98
N ALA A 31 -21.01 -6.00 -7.09
CA ALA A 31 -22.00 -6.19 -6.02
C ALA A 31 -23.42 -6.42 -6.58
N ARG A 32 -23.77 -5.73 -7.68
CA ARG A 32 -25.04 -5.95 -8.40
C ARG A 32 -25.09 -7.30 -9.10
N LEU A 33 -23.97 -7.76 -9.69
CA LEU A 33 -23.90 -9.03 -10.41
C LEU A 33 -23.98 -10.25 -9.48
N LEU A 34 -23.39 -10.16 -8.28
CA LEU A 34 -23.38 -11.25 -7.30
C LEU A 34 -24.56 -11.25 -6.31
N ASN A 35 -25.53 -10.32 -6.42
CA ASN A 35 -26.69 -10.21 -5.52
C ASN A 35 -26.31 -10.26 -4.02
N VAL A 36 -25.12 -9.78 -3.67
CA VAL A 36 -24.70 -9.70 -2.28
C VAL A 36 -25.58 -8.63 -1.63
N PRO A 37 -26.34 -8.94 -0.56
CA PRO A 37 -27.16 -7.94 0.09
C PRO A 37 -26.23 -6.83 0.57
N LEU A 38 -26.42 -5.62 0.03
CA LEU A 38 -25.72 -4.40 0.42
C LEU A 38 -26.25 -3.91 1.78
N TYR A 39 -26.44 -4.84 2.71
CA TYR A 39 -26.98 -4.62 4.04
C TYR A 39 -25.83 -4.69 5.03
N ILE A 40 -25.22 -3.52 5.25
CA ILE A 40 -24.29 -3.33 6.36
C ILE A 40 -25.13 -3.24 7.63
N ALA A 41 -25.02 -4.24 8.51
CA ALA A 41 -25.63 -4.18 9.82
C ALA A 41 -25.15 -2.90 10.55
N PRO A 42 -26.05 -2.12 11.19
CA PRO A 42 -25.68 -0.84 11.81
C PRO A 42 -24.62 -0.96 12.91
N GLN A 43 -24.33 -2.16 13.39
CA GLN A 43 -23.32 -2.47 14.40
C GLN A 43 -21.87 -2.43 13.87
N ASP A 44 -21.65 -2.57 12.55
CA ASP A 44 -20.31 -2.58 11.94
C ASP A 44 -19.92 -1.23 11.28
N LYS A 45 -20.81 -0.24 11.32
CA LYS A 45 -20.58 1.09 10.69
C LYS A 45 -19.34 1.78 11.24
N ASP A 46 -19.09 1.69 12.54
CA ASP A 46 -17.94 2.34 13.18
C ASP A 46 -16.61 1.67 12.79
N TYR A 47 -16.59 0.34 12.64
CA TYR A 47 -15.42 -0.39 12.14
C TYR A 47 -15.10 -0.01 10.70
N VAL A 48 -16.12 0.12 9.86
CA VAL A 48 -15.95 0.53 8.45
C VAL A 48 -15.48 2.00 8.37
N ALA A 49 -16.03 2.89 9.19
CA ALA A 49 -15.62 4.30 9.22
C ALA A 49 -14.18 4.48 9.73
N THR A 50 -13.80 3.74 10.78
CA THR A 50 -12.43 3.79 11.33
C THR A 50 -11.42 3.22 10.34
N ARG A 51 -11.74 2.13 9.65
CA ARG A 51 -10.91 1.59 8.57
C ARG A 51 -10.75 2.60 7.42
N ALA A 52 -11.84 3.24 7.00
CA ALA A 52 -11.82 4.21 5.91
C ALA A 52 -10.96 5.44 6.26
N THR A 53 -11.11 5.96 7.48
CA THR A 53 -10.33 7.12 7.96
C THR A 53 -8.84 6.80 8.06
N ILE A 54 -8.46 5.66 8.63
CA ILE A 54 -7.06 5.20 8.66
C ILE A 54 -6.50 5.04 7.24
N GLY A 55 -7.29 4.48 6.32
CA GLY A 55 -6.91 4.33 4.91
C GLY A 55 -6.67 5.68 4.22
N ILE A 56 -7.53 6.67 4.46
CA ILE A 56 -7.39 8.03 3.92
C ILE A 56 -6.13 8.70 4.47
N VAL A 57 -5.88 8.63 5.77
CA VAL A 57 -4.68 9.21 6.40
C VAL A 57 -3.41 8.56 5.86
N GLY A 58 -3.37 7.22 5.79
CA GLY A 58 -2.24 6.48 5.23
C GLY A 58 -2.01 6.83 3.75
N PHE A 59 -3.08 7.10 3.01
CA PHE A 59 -2.98 7.50 1.60
C PHE A 59 -2.40 8.91 1.41
N VAL A 60 -2.81 9.89 2.22
CA VAL A 60 -2.25 11.26 2.20
C VAL A 60 -0.76 11.23 2.52
N LEU A 61 -0.35 10.41 3.50
CA LEU A 61 1.07 10.20 3.81
C LEU A 61 1.83 9.58 2.64
N ARG A 62 1.26 8.56 1.99
CA ARG A 62 1.89 7.86 0.86
C ARG A 62 2.10 8.78 -0.34
N THR A 63 1.08 9.55 -0.71
CA THR A 63 1.17 10.51 -1.84
C THR A 63 2.19 11.60 -1.56
N SER A 64 2.24 12.10 -0.32
CA SER A 64 3.26 13.06 0.12
C SER A 64 4.67 12.47 0.10
N ALA A 65 4.83 11.17 0.37
CA ALA A 65 6.10 10.46 0.30
C ALA A 65 6.56 10.24 -1.14
N ILE A 66 5.67 9.83 -2.05
CA ILE A 66 5.99 9.65 -3.47
C ILE A 66 6.50 10.95 -4.10
N ALA A 67 5.94 12.10 -3.71
CA ALA A 67 6.38 13.41 -4.20
C ALA A 67 7.79 13.83 -3.73
N ARG A 68 8.36 13.14 -2.73
CA ARG A 68 9.67 13.47 -2.13
C ARG A 68 10.71 12.37 -2.32
N LEU A 69 10.30 11.17 -2.72
CA LEU A 69 11.16 10.01 -2.87
C LEU A 69 11.22 9.55 -4.33
N PRO A 70 12.41 9.14 -4.83
CA PRO A 70 12.50 8.48 -6.12
C PRO A 70 11.65 7.20 -6.16
N LEU A 71 10.97 6.97 -7.29
CA LEU A 71 10.02 5.86 -7.51
C LEU A 71 10.56 4.50 -7.06
N THR A 72 11.86 4.30 -7.29
CA THR A 72 12.63 3.12 -6.91
C THR A 72 12.58 2.84 -5.40
N VAL A 73 12.79 3.86 -4.57
CA VAL A 73 12.75 3.72 -3.10
C VAL A 73 11.31 3.49 -2.61
N ASN A 74 10.33 4.12 -3.24
CA ASN A 74 8.91 3.91 -2.91
C ASN A 74 8.45 2.46 -3.16
N ASN A 75 8.93 1.82 -4.22
CA ASN A 75 8.61 0.41 -4.49
C ASN A 75 9.24 -0.52 -3.45
N SER A 76 10.51 -0.31 -3.09
CA SER A 76 11.16 -1.09 -2.03
C SER A 76 10.45 -0.95 -0.68
N ILE A 77 10.02 0.27 -0.31
CA ILE A 77 9.22 0.51 0.90
C ILE A 77 7.89 -0.23 0.81
N SER A 78 7.19 -0.17 -0.34
CA SER A 78 5.92 -0.87 -0.52
C SER A 78 6.05 -2.39 -0.39
N SER A 79 7.21 -2.96 -0.74
CA SER A 79 7.50 -4.38 -0.52
C SER A 79 7.57 -4.77 0.96
N THR A 80 7.77 -3.82 1.88
CA THR A 80 7.75 -4.08 3.33
C THR A 80 6.34 -4.13 3.93
N ASN A 81 5.30 -3.69 3.21
CA ASN A 81 3.91 -3.72 3.68
C ASN A 81 3.43 -5.07 4.26
N PRO A 82 3.70 -6.25 3.66
CA PRO A 82 3.29 -7.53 4.25
C PRO A 82 3.87 -7.77 5.64
N ILE A 83 5.05 -7.23 5.94
CA ILE A 83 5.72 -7.38 7.25
C ILE A 83 4.96 -6.57 8.30
N TRP A 84 4.62 -5.32 7.97
CA TRP A 84 3.79 -4.47 8.83
C TRP A 84 2.38 -5.02 8.99
N ALA A 85 1.80 -5.59 7.94
CA ALA A 85 0.49 -6.25 8.01
C ALA A 85 0.52 -7.46 8.95
N ALA A 86 1.56 -8.31 8.88
CA ALA A 86 1.73 -9.44 9.78
C ALA A 86 1.96 -9.00 11.24
N LEU A 87 2.76 -7.95 11.46
CA LEU A 87 2.99 -7.37 12.78
C LEU A 87 1.70 -6.80 13.38
N LEU A 88 0.94 -6.05 12.59
CA LEU A 88 -0.34 -5.50 13.03
C LEU A 88 -1.37 -6.60 13.25
N GLY A 89 -1.40 -7.66 12.42
CA GLY A 89 -2.24 -8.84 12.64
C GLY A 89 -1.95 -9.50 13.99
N TRP A 90 -0.66 -9.68 14.31
CA TRP A 90 -0.26 -10.22 15.61
C TRP A 90 -0.71 -9.35 16.79
N VAL A 91 -0.52 -8.02 16.69
CA VAL A 91 -0.84 -7.09 17.77
C VAL A 91 -2.36 -6.90 17.94
N PHE A 92 -3.10 -6.71 16.84
CA PHE A 92 -4.54 -6.41 16.87
C PHE A 92 -5.41 -7.65 17.00
N LEU A 93 -5.06 -8.74 16.30
CA LEU A 93 -5.87 -9.95 16.21
C LEU A 93 -5.45 -11.00 17.25
N ARG A 94 -4.30 -10.80 17.92
CA ARG A 94 -3.77 -11.69 18.97
C ARG A 94 -3.61 -13.15 18.52
N GLU A 95 -3.42 -13.36 17.22
CA GLU A 95 -3.21 -14.69 16.64
C GLU A 95 -1.94 -15.34 17.23
N GLN A 96 -2.03 -16.62 17.59
CA GLN A 96 -0.89 -17.38 18.08
C GLN A 96 -0.01 -17.75 16.90
N ILE A 97 1.06 -16.98 16.70
CA ILE A 97 2.05 -17.24 15.66
C ILE A 97 2.71 -18.59 15.93
N SER A 98 2.42 -19.55 15.06
CA SER A 98 3.09 -20.84 15.00
C SER A 98 4.53 -20.68 14.50
N CYS A 99 5.40 -21.63 14.83
CA CYS A 99 6.82 -21.58 14.45
C CYS A 99 7.02 -21.44 12.92
N GLY A 100 6.11 -22.01 12.11
CA GLY A 100 6.13 -21.86 10.65
C GLY A 100 5.83 -20.44 10.16
N GLU A 101 4.97 -19.70 10.86
CA GLU A 101 4.62 -18.32 10.50
C GLU A 101 5.76 -17.36 10.84
N THR A 102 6.46 -17.59 11.95
CA THR A 102 7.70 -16.86 12.27
C THR A 102 8.75 -17.05 11.18
N LEU A 103 8.91 -18.27 10.66
CA LEU A 103 9.85 -18.54 9.57
C LEU A 103 9.44 -17.83 8.28
N ALA A 104 8.14 -17.80 7.95
CA ALA A 104 7.62 -17.07 6.81
C ALA A 104 7.81 -15.54 6.95
N LEU A 105 7.69 -15.00 8.16
CA LEU A 105 7.95 -13.60 8.47
C LEU A 105 9.43 -13.25 8.25
N ILE A 106 10.34 -14.07 8.78
CA ILE A 106 11.80 -13.91 8.58
C ILE A 106 12.14 -14.02 7.09
N LEU A 107 11.57 -15.00 6.39
CA LEU A 107 11.80 -15.20 4.96
C LEU A 107 11.29 -14.00 4.13
N SER A 108 10.13 -13.46 4.48
CA SER A 108 9.58 -12.26 3.84
C SER A 108 10.46 -11.04 4.08
N PHE A 109 11.00 -10.88 5.29
CA PHE A 109 11.96 -9.83 5.60
C PHE A 109 13.25 -9.97 4.77
N CYS A 110 13.81 -11.18 4.69
CA CYS A 110 14.97 -11.47 3.84
C CYS A 110 14.71 -11.21 2.35
N ALA A 111 13.53 -11.60 1.84
CA ALA A 111 13.16 -11.37 0.44
C ALA A 111 13.14 -9.87 0.10
N VAL A 112 12.53 -9.05 0.97
CA VAL A 112 12.46 -7.60 0.77
C VAL A 112 13.84 -6.94 0.85
N LEU A 113 14.71 -7.39 1.76
CA LEU A 113 16.10 -6.95 1.81
C LEU A 113 16.82 -7.26 0.49
N CYS A 114 16.71 -8.49 -0.01
CA CYS A 114 17.34 -8.92 -1.27
C CYS A 114 16.89 -8.03 -2.45
N VAL A 115 15.58 -7.80 -2.59
CA VAL A 115 15.03 -6.92 -3.62
C VAL A 115 15.59 -5.50 -3.49
N THR A 116 15.62 -4.95 -2.27
CA THR A 116 16.11 -3.59 -2.04
C THR A 116 17.59 -3.45 -2.40
N PHE A 117 18.44 -4.43 -2.04
CA PHE A 117 19.85 -4.43 -2.40
C PHE A 117 20.08 -4.60 -3.91
N ALA A 118 19.32 -5.47 -4.57
CA ALA A 118 19.40 -5.64 -6.03
C ALA A 118 19.03 -4.33 -6.76
N THR A 119 18.01 -3.64 -6.29
CA THR A 119 17.58 -2.36 -6.82
C THR A 119 18.64 -1.26 -6.63
N VAL A 120 19.31 -1.21 -5.47
CA VAL A 120 20.43 -0.26 -5.22
C VAL A 120 21.65 -0.58 -6.08
N GLY A 121 21.90 -1.85 -6.39
CA GLY A 121 22.96 -2.27 -7.31
C GLY A 121 22.70 -1.80 -8.74
N SER A 122 21.48 -2.04 -9.26
CA SER A 122 21.09 -1.65 -10.62
C SER A 122 21.28 -0.17 -10.91
N GLY A 123 20.94 0.72 -9.95
CA GLY A 123 21.13 2.17 -10.13
C GLY A 123 22.60 2.63 -10.10
N ARG A 124 23.52 1.78 -9.61
CA ARG A 124 24.96 2.07 -9.55
C ARG A 124 25.69 1.66 -10.84
N ASP A 125 25.16 0.67 -11.56
CA ASP A 125 25.71 0.18 -12.82
C ASP A 125 25.40 1.12 -14.00
N GLU A 126 24.26 1.82 -13.98
CA GLU A 126 23.93 2.84 -14.98
C GLU A 126 24.84 4.08 -14.90
N LEU A 127 25.31 4.45 -13.71
CA LEU A 127 26.23 5.58 -13.51
C LEU A 127 27.69 5.28 -13.88
N LYS A 128 28.03 4.02 -14.19
CA LYS A 128 29.39 3.61 -14.59
C LYS A 128 29.55 3.46 -16.10
N ASN A 129 28.45 3.47 -16.85
CA ASN A 129 28.43 3.36 -18.32
C ASN A 129 28.16 4.69 -19.04
N ASP A 130 28.03 5.79 -18.28
CA ASP A 130 28.04 7.19 -18.76
C ASP A 130 29.40 7.83 -18.40
#